data_AF-A0A8B9XC71-F1
#
_entry.id   AF-A0A8B9XC71-F1
#
_cell.length_a   1.000
_cell.length_b   1.000
_cell.length_c   1.000
_cell.angle_alpha   90.00
_cell.angle_beta   90.00
_cell.angle_gamma   90.00
#
_symmetry.space_group_name_H-M   'P 1'
#
loop_
_entity.id
_entity.type
_entity.pdbx_description
1 polymer ?
#
loop_
_entity_poly.entity_id
_entity_poly.type
_entity_poly.pdbx_seq_one_letter_code
_entity_poly.pdbx_strand_id
1 'polypeptide(L)'
;MSPRAGTMRLACMFSSILLFGAAGLLLFISLQDPTELTPHQAPGIKFSIRPQQPHNDLPPGSFQDGPFKAATERVTRDLSSRAPRGLSLRMSQDPQAQLNVGARLRPRQRRRRLLIKKMPAAAALPANSSAGTLARPAPGALDGRWARLRETQRERKRVMREACAKYRASSSRRAVTPRHVSRIFVEDRHRVLYCEVPKAGCSNWKRVLMVLAGLASSTTDIQHDTVHYGSALKRLDTFDRQGILHRLGTYTKMLFVREPFERLVSAFRDKFEHPNSYYHPVFGKAILARYRANASREALRTGSGVRFPEFVQYLLDVHRPVGMDIHWDHVSRLCSPCLIDYDFVGKFESMEDDANFFLSLIHAPRNLTFPRFKDRHSEEARTTARITHQYFAQLSTLQRQRTYDFYYMDYLMFNYSKPFADLY
;
A
#
# COMPACT_ATOMS: atom_id res chain seq x y z
N MET A 1 19.23 28.77 61.53
CA MET A 1 19.33 27.79 60.43
C MET A 1 17.99 27.77 59.70
N SER A 2 17.92 28.45 58.55
CA SER A 2 16.70 28.52 57.73
C SER A 2 16.79 27.48 56.61
N PRO A 3 15.74 26.68 56.34
CA PRO A 3 15.81 25.64 55.33
C PRO A 3 15.73 26.24 53.91
N ARG A 4 16.56 25.70 53.00
CA ARG A 4 16.67 26.13 51.59
C ARG A 4 15.38 25.84 50.81
N ALA A 5 14.86 26.86 50.14
CA ALA A 5 13.62 26.88 49.34
C ALA A 5 13.64 26.06 48.02
N GLY A 6 14.52 25.05 47.89
CA GLY A 6 14.72 24.28 46.65
C GLY A 6 14.06 22.90 46.62
N THR A 7 13.87 22.26 47.78
CA THR A 7 13.38 20.86 47.87
C THR A 7 11.85 20.75 47.81
N MET A 8 11.11 21.79 48.22
CA MET A 8 9.63 21.79 48.21
C MET A 8 9.03 21.77 46.80
N ARG A 9 9.72 22.30 45.79
CA ARG A 9 9.20 22.37 44.40
C ARG A 9 9.23 21.02 43.69
N LEU A 10 10.20 20.16 44.00
CA LEU A 10 10.33 18.87 43.31
C LEU A 10 9.28 17.87 43.82
N ALA A 11 9.02 17.84 45.13
CA ALA A 11 7.98 16.98 45.71
C ALA A 11 6.58 17.33 45.18
N CYS A 12 6.25 18.61 45.05
CA CYS A 12 4.97 19.05 44.46
C CYS A 12 4.84 18.68 42.97
N MET A 13 5.94 18.77 42.21
CA MET A 13 5.95 18.35 40.80
C MET A 13 5.73 16.83 40.65
N PHE A 14 6.41 16.02 41.46
CA PHE A 14 6.22 14.56 41.47
C PHE A 14 4.81 14.17 41.91
N SER A 15 4.27 14.83 42.94
CA SER A 15 2.89 14.61 43.39
C SER A 15 1.87 14.97 42.30
N SER A 16 2.12 16.04 41.55
CA SER A 16 1.23 16.46 40.46
C SER A 16 1.25 15.45 39.31
N ILE A 17 2.44 14.96 38.91
CA ILE A 17 2.56 13.95 37.86
C ILE A 17 1.89 12.63 38.26
N LEU A 18 2.05 12.20 39.52
CA LEU A 18 1.37 11.01 40.04
C LEU A 18 -0.15 11.17 40.07
N LEU A 19 -0.65 12.34 40.49
CA LEU A 19 -2.09 12.63 40.50
C LEU A 19 -2.68 12.66 39.08
N PHE A 20 -2.01 13.31 38.13
CA PHE A 20 -2.44 13.32 36.73
C PHE A 20 -2.34 11.92 36.08
N GLY A 21 -1.31 11.15 36.40
CA GLY A 21 -1.18 9.76 35.93
C GLY A 21 -2.27 8.84 36.48
N ALA A 22 -2.57 8.93 37.77
CA ALA A 22 -3.62 8.17 38.42
C ALA A 22 -5.02 8.56 37.91
N ALA A 23 -5.29 9.87 37.76
CA ALA A 23 -6.53 10.36 37.20
C ALA A 23 -6.71 9.94 35.73
N GLY A 24 -5.63 9.97 34.94
CA GLY A 24 -5.64 9.49 33.55
C GLY A 24 -5.90 7.98 33.46
N LEU A 25 -5.32 7.18 34.36
CA LEU A 25 -5.56 5.73 34.42
C LEU A 25 -6.99 5.41 34.84
N LEU A 26 -7.54 6.11 35.84
CA LEU A 26 -8.94 5.96 36.26
C LEU A 26 -9.91 6.37 35.15
N LEU A 27 -9.61 7.45 34.42
CA LEU A 27 -10.40 7.86 33.26
C LEU A 27 -10.36 6.78 32.16
N PHE A 28 -9.17 6.23 31.88
CA PHE A 28 -8.99 5.15 30.90
C PHE A 28 -9.78 3.89 31.28
N ILE A 29 -9.75 3.49 32.56
CA ILE A 29 -10.52 2.35 33.08
C ILE A 29 -12.03 2.65 33.01
N SER A 30 -12.46 3.88 33.34
CA SER A 30 -13.88 4.26 33.29
C SER A 30 -14.45 4.39 31.87
N LEU A 31 -13.58 4.59 30.87
CA LEU A 31 -13.93 4.66 29.45
C LEU A 31 -13.89 3.28 28.77
N GLN A 32 -13.44 2.23 29.47
CA GLN A 32 -13.58 0.86 29.00
C GLN A 32 -15.00 0.38 29.29
N ASP A 33 -15.74 0.12 28.21
CA ASP A 33 -17.10 -0.41 28.25
C ASP A 33 -17.08 -1.82 28.87
N PRO A 34 -17.85 -2.10 29.95
CA PRO A 34 -17.84 -3.39 30.63
C PRO A 34 -18.36 -4.57 29.77
N THR A 35 -18.75 -4.31 28.53
CA THR A 35 -19.18 -5.32 27.56
C THR A 35 -18.03 -6.05 26.84
N GLU A 36 -16.77 -5.64 26.99
CA GLU A 36 -15.61 -6.35 26.41
C GLU A 36 -14.97 -7.43 27.31
N LEU A 37 -15.50 -7.67 28.52
CA LEU A 37 -14.94 -8.67 29.47
C LEU A 37 -15.77 -9.94 29.65
N THR A 38 -16.83 -10.16 28.87
CA THR A 38 -17.58 -11.42 28.88
C THR A 38 -17.19 -12.31 27.69
N PRO A 39 -16.67 -13.54 27.92
CA PRO A 39 -16.57 -14.53 26.86
C PRO A 39 -17.98 -14.89 26.39
N HIS A 40 -18.32 -14.55 25.14
CA HIS A 40 -19.55 -15.02 24.52
C HIS A 40 -19.53 -16.56 24.42
N GLN A 41 -20.35 -17.22 25.26
CA GLN A 41 -20.74 -18.62 25.07
C GLN A 41 -21.56 -18.74 23.78
N ALA A 42 -21.01 -19.44 22.79
CA ALA A 42 -21.78 -19.97 21.67
C ALA A 42 -22.46 -21.29 22.10
N PRO A 43 -23.74 -21.52 21.75
CA PRO A 43 -24.46 -22.71 22.20
C PRO A 43 -24.13 -23.93 21.33
N GLY A 44 -23.73 -25.02 21.98
CA GLY A 44 -24.10 -26.37 21.57
C GLY A 44 -23.05 -27.23 20.86
N ILE A 45 -22.06 -27.77 21.59
CA ILE A 45 -21.55 -29.13 21.34
C ILE A 45 -21.31 -29.79 22.70
N LYS A 46 -22.11 -30.83 23.02
CA LYS A 46 -21.94 -31.64 24.23
C LYS A 46 -20.71 -32.53 24.08
N PHE A 47 -19.68 -32.30 24.89
CA PHE A 47 -18.64 -33.29 25.17
C PHE A 47 -18.76 -33.75 26.62
N SER A 48 -19.13 -35.02 26.82
CA SER A 48 -18.99 -35.68 28.12
C SER A 48 -17.51 -35.92 28.38
N ILE A 49 -16.97 -35.32 29.44
CA ILE A 49 -15.65 -35.67 29.96
C ILE A 49 -15.87 -36.25 31.36
N ARG A 50 -15.61 -37.55 31.47
CA ARG A 50 -15.52 -38.30 32.73
C ARG A 50 -14.14 -38.01 33.34
N PRO A 51 -14.02 -37.64 34.63
CA PRO A 51 -12.71 -37.42 35.24
C PRO A 51 -12.10 -38.77 35.65
N GLN A 52 -10.88 -39.06 35.19
CA GLN A 52 -10.02 -40.11 35.77
C GLN A 52 -8.91 -39.44 36.59
N GLN A 53 -8.81 -39.88 37.85
CA GLN A 53 -7.77 -39.54 38.82
C GLN A 53 -6.40 -40.13 38.42
N PRO A 54 -5.29 -39.58 38.96
CA PRO A 54 -3.94 -40.02 38.64
C PRO A 54 -3.55 -41.25 39.47
N HIS A 55 -2.87 -42.21 38.84
CA HIS A 55 -2.20 -43.30 39.53
C HIS A 55 -0.69 -43.13 39.38
N ASN A 56 0.01 -43.07 40.52
CA ASN A 56 1.44 -43.30 40.64
C ASN A 56 1.77 -44.74 40.21
N ASP A 57 2.95 -44.96 39.62
CA ASP A 57 3.90 -46.02 40.01
C ASP A 57 5.23 -45.92 39.22
N LEU A 58 6.34 -46.06 39.96
CA LEU A 58 7.75 -46.34 39.60
C LEU A 58 8.04 -47.78 40.15
N PRO A 59 9.23 -48.44 40.00
CA PRO A 59 10.48 -48.27 39.21
C PRO A 59 10.88 -49.65 38.56
N PRO A 60 12.16 -50.13 38.41
CA PRO A 60 13.56 -49.59 38.44
C PRO A 60 14.33 -49.87 37.12
N GLY A 61 15.57 -49.46 36.80
CA GLY A 61 16.74 -48.90 37.49
C GLY A 61 18.00 -49.64 36.99
N SER A 62 18.96 -48.98 36.34
CA SER A 62 20.38 -49.40 36.30
C SER A 62 21.30 -48.29 35.77
N PHE A 63 22.37 -48.04 36.54
CA PHE A 63 23.42 -47.02 36.45
C PHE A 63 24.50 -47.32 35.39
N GLN A 64 25.21 -46.29 34.90
CA GLN A 64 26.66 -46.12 35.14
C GLN A 64 27.22 -44.75 34.70
N ASP A 65 28.10 -44.22 35.54
CA ASP A 65 28.94 -43.01 35.47
C ASP A 65 29.93 -43.02 34.28
N GLY A 66 30.33 -41.88 33.69
CA GLY A 66 31.37 -40.99 34.22
C GLY A 66 32.33 -40.50 33.10
N PRO A 67 33.22 -39.51 33.35
CA PRO A 67 33.55 -38.42 32.40
C PRO A 67 34.97 -38.45 31.82
N PHE A 68 35.24 -37.69 30.74
CA PHE A 68 36.61 -37.35 30.31
C PHE A 68 36.79 -35.89 29.87
N LYS A 69 37.86 -35.29 30.41
CA LYS A 69 38.49 -33.99 30.11
C LYS A 69 39.51 -34.12 28.96
N ALA A 70 39.75 -33.02 28.22
CA ALA A 70 41.06 -32.48 27.75
C ALA A 70 40.81 -31.51 26.55
N ALA A 71 41.14 -30.22 26.62
CA ALA A 71 42.45 -29.57 26.42
C ALA A 71 42.94 -29.62 24.95
N THR A 72 42.79 -28.54 24.18
CA THR A 72 43.84 -27.56 23.79
C THR A 72 44.73 -28.03 22.63
N GLU A 73 44.66 -27.38 21.47
CA GLU A 73 45.89 -27.02 20.73
C GLU A 73 45.68 -25.85 19.76
N ARG A 74 46.53 -24.84 19.95
CA ARG A 74 46.81 -23.74 19.01
C ARG A 74 47.84 -24.26 18.01
N VAL A 75 47.67 -23.93 16.74
CA VAL A 75 48.78 -23.90 15.78
C VAL A 75 48.85 -22.51 15.15
N THR A 76 49.89 -21.78 15.54
CA THR A 76 50.44 -20.59 14.90
C THR A 76 51.31 -20.99 13.71
N ARG A 77 51.19 -20.29 12.58
CA ARG A 77 52.30 -20.02 11.65
C ARG A 77 52.11 -18.67 10.95
N ASP A 78 52.94 -17.73 11.39
CA ASP A 78 53.55 -16.59 10.68
C ASP A 78 53.95 -16.94 9.22
N LEU A 79 54.25 -16.05 8.27
CA LEU A 79 54.36 -14.58 8.09
C LEU A 79 54.61 -14.44 6.58
N SER A 80 54.11 -13.40 5.89
CA SER A 80 54.98 -12.52 5.08
C SER A 80 54.21 -11.33 4.50
N SER A 81 54.85 -10.19 4.73
CA SER A 81 54.56 -8.81 4.39
C SER A 81 54.58 -8.47 2.89
N ARG A 82 53.71 -7.54 2.48
CA ARG A 82 54.11 -6.36 1.69
C ARG A 82 53.00 -5.30 1.63
N ALA A 83 53.27 -4.14 2.23
CA ALA A 83 52.65 -2.86 1.88
C ALA A 83 53.67 -2.03 1.09
N PRO A 84 53.23 -0.99 0.35
CA PRO A 84 53.42 0.35 0.91
C PRO A 84 52.27 1.35 0.65
N ARG A 85 52.11 2.26 1.63
CA ARG A 85 51.86 3.73 1.56
C ARG A 85 50.91 4.23 0.45
N GLY A 86 49.83 4.95 0.70
CA GLY A 86 49.55 5.96 1.73
C GLY A 86 49.13 7.25 1.03
N LEU A 87 47.97 7.83 1.37
CA LEU A 87 47.64 9.26 1.25
C LEU A 87 46.26 9.51 1.86
N SER A 88 46.27 10.15 3.03
CA SER A 88 45.12 10.77 3.68
C SER A 88 44.98 12.18 3.14
N LEU A 89 43.77 12.61 2.78
CA LEU A 89 43.44 14.04 2.69
C LEU A 89 42.07 14.33 3.29
N ARG A 90 42.07 15.44 4.03
CA ARG A 90 41.13 15.88 5.04
C ARG A 90 39.88 16.54 4.47
N MET A 91 38.82 16.45 5.28
CA MET A 91 37.69 17.37 5.41
C MET A 91 38.14 18.84 5.58
N SER A 92 37.40 19.78 5.00
CA SER A 92 37.38 21.19 5.40
C SER A 92 35.99 21.78 5.15
N GLN A 93 35.51 22.54 6.13
CA GLN A 93 34.22 23.22 6.19
C GLN A 93 34.35 24.70 5.76
N ASP A 94 33.24 25.21 5.18
CA ASP A 94 32.66 26.58 5.25
C ASP A 94 33.34 27.80 4.57
N PRO A 95 32.64 28.96 4.36
CA PRO A 95 31.26 29.34 4.71
C PRO A 95 30.41 30.12 3.65
N GLN A 96 29.18 30.43 4.04
CA GLN A 96 28.15 31.32 3.45
C GLN A 96 28.61 32.77 3.13
N ALA A 97 27.95 33.40 2.15
CA ALA A 97 27.68 34.85 2.14
C ALA A 97 26.36 35.19 1.39
N GLN A 98 25.58 36.08 1.99
CA GLN A 98 24.27 36.59 1.52
C GLN A 98 24.38 37.97 0.83
N LEU A 99 23.45 38.22 -0.10
CA LEU A 99 22.72 39.48 -0.42
C LEU A 99 23.49 40.76 -0.84
N ASN A 100 23.23 41.26 -2.07
CA ASN A 100 22.43 42.49 -2.29
C ASN A 100 22.10 42.84 -3.76
N VAL A 101 20.92 43.45 -3.89
CA VAL A 101 20.25 44.25 -4.95
C VAL A 101 21.21 45.22 -5.68
N GLY A 102 21.11 45.64 -6.96
CA GLY A 102 20.21 45.45 -8.10
C GLY A 102 20.57 46.51 -9.18
N ALA A 103 20.27 46.29 -10.47
CA ALA A 103 20.11 47.36 -11.49
C ALA A 103 19.61 46.80 -12.84
N ARG A 104 18.63 47.51 -13.43
CA ARG A 104 18.01 47.25 -14.75
C ARG A 104 18.94 47.66 -15.90
N LEU A 105 19.07 46.83 -16.95
CA LEU A 105 19.29 47.29 -18.33
C LEU A 105 18.63 46.33 -19.35
N ARG A 106 17.91 46.91 -20.32
CA ARG A 106 17.11 46.26 -21.39
C ARG A 106 17.98 45.82 -22.60
N PRO A 107 17.47 44.93 -23.48
CA PRO A 107 18.29 44.08 -24.35
C PRO A 107 18.61 44.69 -25.72
N ARG A 108 19.79 44.37 -26.28
CA ARG A 108 20.15 44.63 -27.68
C ARG A 108 20.00 43.37 -28.54
N GLN A 109 19.07 43.43 -29.48
CA GLN A 109 18.91 42.47 -30.58
C GLN A 109 20.16 42.45 -31.48
N ARG A 110 20.66 41.25 -31.80
CA ARG A 110 21.59 41.04 -32.91
C ARG A 110 21.08 39.89 -33.78
N ARG A 111 20.53 40.25 -34.94
CA ARG A 111 20.14 39.33 -36.02
C ARG A 111 21.38 38.65 -36.59
N ARG A 112 21.40 37.32 -36.64
CA ARG A 112 22.31 36.55 -37.51
C ARG A 112 21.48 35.89 -38.62
N ARG A 113 21.75 36.26 -39.87
CA ARG A 113 21.27 35.60 -41.08
C ARG A 113 22.13 34.35 -41.33
N LEU A 114 21.52 33.20 -41.60
CA LEU A 114 22.18 32.00 -42.09
C LEU A 114 21.54 31.58 -43.41
N LEU A 115 22.39 31.46 -44.42
CA LEU A 115 22.09 31.20 -45.83
C LEU A 115 21.69 29.74 -46.07
N ILE A 116 20.61 29.54 -46.82
CA ILE A 116 20.13 28.25 -47.31
C ILE A 116 20.88 27.92 -48.61
N LYS A 117 21.57 26.79 -48.66
CA LYS A 117 22.15 26.22 -49.89
C LYS A 117 21.34 24.98 -50.28
N LYS A 118 20.82 24.97 -51.51
CA LYS A 118 20.01 23.90 -52.12
C LYS A 118 20.89 22.88 -52.87
N MET A 119 20.27 21.69 -53.05
CA MET A 119 20.35 20.70 -54.15
C MET A 119 21.02 19.35 -53.79
N PRO A 120 20.70 18.22 -54.47
CA PRO A 120 19.51 17.87 -55.29
C PRO A 120 18.88 16.49 -54.92
N ALA A 121 17.81 16.12 -55.63
CA ALA A 121 17.03 14.89 -55.51
C ALA A 121 17.59 13.70 -56.31
N ALA A 122 17.37 12.46 -55.83
CA ALA A 122 17.46 11.21 -56.58
C ALA A 122 16.50 10.14 -56.01
N ALA A 123 16.08 9.19 -56.84
CA ALA A 123 14.82 8.44 -56.77
C ALA A 123 14.87 7.02 -56.16
N ALA A 124 13.72 6.62 -55.58
CA ALA A 124 12.99 5.32 -55.54
C ALA A 124 13.60 3.96 -55.05
N LEU A 125 13.06 3.49 -53.89
CA LEU A 125 12.44 2.17 -53.51
C LEU A 125 13.23 0.83 -53.52
N PRO A 126 12.79 -0.25 -52.79
CA PRO A 126 11.57 -0.44 -51.97
C PRO A 126 11.76 -0.96 -50.52
N ALA A 127 10.61 -1.13 -49.85
CA ALA A 127 10.35 -1.29 -48.42
C ALA A 127 10.38 -2.73 -47.87
N ASN A 128 10.52 -2.86 -46.55
CA ASN A 128 9.77 -3.83 -45.75
C ASN A 128 9.75 -3.45 -44.27
N SER A 129 8.66 -2.84 -43.80
CA SER A 129 8.33 -2.75 -42.38
C SER A 129 6.83 -2.59 -42.22
N SER A 130 6.20 -3.68 -41.80
CA SER A 130 4.79 -3.81 -41.45
C SER A 130 4.49 -2.97 -40.21
N ALA A 131 4.16 -1.70 -40.42
CA ALA A 131 3.47 -0.87 -39.43
C ALA A 131 1.96 -1.11 -39.58
N GLY A 132 1.37 -1.84 -38.64
CA GLY A 132 -0.08 -2.05 -38.57
C GLY A 132 -0.80 -0.71 -38.47
N THR A 133 -1.59 -0.39 -39.49
CA THR A 133 -2.48 0.77 -39.53
C THR A 133 -3.50 0.68 -38.39
N LEU A 134 -3.42 1.58 -37.41
CA LEU A 134 -4.49 1.81 -36.42
C LEU A 134 -5.71 2.37 -37.16
N ALA A 135 -6.59 1.49 -37.62
CA ALA A 135 -7.86 1.86 -38.20
C ALA A 135 -8.71 2.62 -37.17
N ARG A 136 -9.18 3.82 -37.53
CA ARG A 136 -10.15 4.60 -36.74
C ARG A 136 -11.44 3.79 -36.61
N PRO A 137 -11.99 3.58 -35.41
CA PRO A 137 -13.28 2.92 -35.27
C PRO A 137 -14.38 3.75 -35.94
N ALA A 138 -15.31 3.07 -36.60
CA ALA A 138 -16.48 3.68 -37.24
C ALA A 138 -17.31 4.48 -36.22
N PRO A 139 -17.99 5.57 -36.62
CA PRO A 139 -18.75 6.44 -35.72
C PRO A 139 -19.76 5.70 -34.81
N GLY A 140 -20.43 4.65 -35.31
CA GLY A 140 -21.34 3.82 -34.50
C GLY A 140 -20.67 2.77 -33.61
N ALA A 141 -19.39 2.46 -33.83
CA ALA A 141 -18.65 1.50 -33.00
C ALA A 141 -18.23 2.11 -31.65
N LEU A 142 -18.05 3.44 -31.60
CA LEU A 142 -17.85 4.15 -30.35
C LEU A 142 -19.12 4.08 -29.50
N ASP A 143 -20.30 4.40 -30.06
CA ASP A 143 -21.57 4.36 -29.34
C ASP A 143 -21.88 2.97 -28.76
N GLY A 144 -21.63 1.90 -29.53
CA GLY A 144 -21.75 0.52 -29.04
C GLY A 144 -20.77 0.17 -27.91
N ARG A 145 -19.54 0.70 -27.96
CA ARG A 145 -18.56 0.51 -26.87
C ARG A 145 -18.98 1.25 -25.60
N TRP A 146 -19.42 2.50 -25.71
CA TRP A 146 -19.92 3.29 -24.58
C TRP A 146 -21.15 2.65 -23.93
N ALA A 147 -22.07 2.10 -24.74
CA ALA A 147 -23.23 1.35 -24.25
C ALA A 147 -22.81 0.10 -23.45
N ARG A 148 -21.85 -0.67 -23.97
CA ARG A 148 -21.31 -1.86 -23.27
C ARG A 148 -20.65 -1.50 -21.95
N LEU A 149 -19.84 -0.44 -21.90
CA LEU A 149 -19.20 0.02 -20.67
C LEU A 149 -20.21 0.51 -19.64
N ARG A 150 -21.28 1.20 -20.08
CA ARG A 150 -22.39 1.58 -19.21
C ARG A 150 -23.08 0.37 -18.58
N GLU A 151 -23.30 -0.68 -19.36
CA GLU A 151 -23.89 -1.93 -18.86
C GLU A 151 -22.95 -2.65 -17.89
N THR A 152 -21.66 -2.73 -18.21
CA THR A 152 -20.63 -3.24 -17.28
C THR A 152 -20.64 -2.49 -15.94
N GLN A 153 -20.78 -1.16 -15.95
CA GLN A 153 -20.85 -0.39 -14.71
C GLN A 153 -22.13 -0.64 -13.92
N ARG A 154 -23.28 -0.85 -14.58
CA ARG A 154 -24.53 -1.25 -13.91
C ARG A 154 -24.36 -2.59 -13.21
N GLU A 155 -23.78 -3.56 -13.90
CA GLU A 155 -23.57 -4.90 -13.34
C GLU A 155 -22.59 -4.88 -12.17
N ARG A 156 -21.45 -4.20 -12.30
CA ARG A 156 -20.47 -4.06 -11.20
C ARG A 156 -21.11 -3.45 -9.95
N LYS A 157 -21.94 -2.41 -10.12
CA LYS A 157 -22.68 -1.79 -9.01
C LYS A 157 -23.73 -2.72 -8.43
N ARG A 158 -24.45 -3.48 -9.27
CA ARG A 158 -25.46 -4.45 -8.83
C ARG A 158 -24.83 -5.52 -7.94
N VAL A 159 -23.76 -6.18 -8.40
CA VAL A 159 -23.05 -7.22 -7.64
C VAL A 159 -22.50 -6.67 -6.31
N MET A 160 -21.89 -5.48 -6.34
CA MET A 160 -21.39 -4.84 -5.12
C MET A 160 -22.52 -4.58 -4.11
N ARG A 161 -23.68 -4.10 -4.56
CA ARG A 161 -24.86 -3.86 -3.70
C ARG A 161 -25.45 -5.17 -3.16
N GLU A 162 -25.54 -6.22 -3.99
CA GLU A 162 -26.01 -7.53 -3.57
C GLU A 162 -25.09 -8.15 -2.51
N ALA A 163 -23.78 -8.08 -2.70
CA ALA A 163 -22.79 -8.52 -1.71
C ALA A 163 -22.95 -7.73 -0.39
N CYS A 164 -23.10 -6.41 -0.46
CA CYS A 164 -23.35 -5.59 0.71
C CYS A 164 -24.69 -5.92 1.40
N ALA A 165 -25.76 -6.22 0.65
CA ALA A 165 -27.04 -6.60 1.22
C ALA A 165 -26.97 -7.97 1.94
N LYS A 166 -26.21 -8.91 1.39
CA LYS A 166 -26.05 -10.26 1.95
C LYS A 166 -25.21 -10.29 3.23
N TYR A 167 -24.13 -9.51 3.30
CA TYR A 167 -23.16 -9.58 4.40
C TYR A 167 -23.26 -8.44 5.41
N ARG A 168 -24.20 -7.50 5.23
CA ARG A 168 -24.57 -6.57 6.30
C ARG A 168 -25.65 -7.20 7.18
N ALA A 169 -25.40 -7.25 8.48
CA ALA A 169 -26.48 -7.41 9.45
C ALA A 169 -27.51 -6.29 9.19
N SER A 170 -28.80 -6.64 9.22
CA SER A 170 -29.97 -5.80 8.88
C SER A 170 -30.14 -4.55 9.77
N SER A 171 -29.15 -4.21 10.60
CA SER A 171 -29.24 -3.26 11.70
C SER A 171 -28.00 -2.38 11.75
N SER A 172 -27.94 -1.39 10.86
CA SER A 172 -27.54 0.00 11.17
C SER A 172 -27.17 0.70 9.86
N ARG A 173 -27.96 1.73 9.53
CA ARG A 173 -27.49 2.84 8.69
C ARG A 173 -26.39 3.57 9.49
N ARG A 174 -25.21 2.96 9.63
CA ARG A 174 -24.08 3.58 10.34
C ARG A 174 -23.78 4.89 9.64
N ALA A 175 -23.77 5.98 10.41
CA ALA A 175 -23.34 7.27 9.91
C ALA A 175 -21.92 7.13 9.34
N VAL A 176 -21.69 7.76 8.19
CA VAL A 176 -20.33 7.89 7.65
C VAL A 176 -19.51 8.71 8.65
N THR A 177 -18.32 8.21 9.00
CA THR A 177 -17.39 8.86 9.93
C THR A 177 -16.15 9.27 9.13
N PRO A 178 -15.32 10.22 9.63
CA PRO A 178 -14.08 10.60 8.96
C PRO A 178 -13.17 9.40 8.64
N ARG A 179 -13.15 8.36 9.50
CA ARG A 179 -12.38 7.13 9.26
C ARG A 179 -12.82 6.37 8.01
N HIS A 180 -14.12 6.36 7.70
CA HIS A 180 -14.64 5.70 6.50
C HIS A 180 -14.23 6.42 5.21
N VAL A 181 -13.88 7.70 5.28
CA VAL A 181 -13.58 8.55 4.10
C VAL A 181 -12.13 9.03 4.05
N SER A 182 -11.26 8.55 4.95
CA SER A 182 -9.85 8.98 5.02
C SER A 182 -9.01 8.58 3.80
N ARG A 183 -9.54 7.70 2.96
CA ARG A 183 -8.93 7.26 1.68
C ARG A 183 -9.49 7.97 0.46
N ILE A 184 -10.45 8.87 0.64
CA ILE A 184 -11.13 9.54 -0.46
C ILE A 184 -10.46 10.88 -0.72
N PHE A 185 -9.91 11.03 -1.92
CA PHE A 185 -9.41 12.31 -2.43
C PHE A 185 -10.55 13.10 -3.07
N VAL A 186 -10.48 14.42 -2.93
CA VAL A 186 -11.48 15.37 -3.41
C VAL A 186 -10.87 16.20 -4.55
N GLU A 187 -11.57 16.22 -5.68
CA GLU A 187 -11.32 17.15 -6.79
C GLU A 187 -12.61 17.95 -7.01
N ASP A 188 -12.61 19.21 -6.58
CA ASP A 188 -13.82 20.04 -6.53
C ASP A 188 -14.26 20.57 -7.91
N ARG A 189 -13.34 20.74 -8.89
CA ARG A 189 -13.67 21.37 -10.19
C ARG A 189 -14.60 20.51 -11.05
N HIS A 190 -14.34 19.21 -11.10
CA HIS A 190 -15.17 18.23 -11.82
C HIS A 190 -16.07 17.43 -10.86
N ARG A 191 -16.10 17.82 -9.58
CA ARG A 191 -16.91 17.17 -8.52
C ARG A 191 -16.65 15.67 -8.45
N VAL A 192 -15.39 15.29 -8.26
CA VAL A 192 -14.96 13.88 -8.19
C VAL A 192 -14.50 13.53 -6.79
N LEU A 193 -14.94 12.36 -6.31
CA LEU A 193 -14.40 11.69 -5.14
C LEU A 193 -13.71 10.39 -5.57
N TYR A 194 -12.42 10.27 -5.28
CA TYR A 194 -11.64 9.09 -5.63
C TYR A 194 -11.20 8.34 -4.38
N CYS A 195 -11.67 7.12 -4.18
CA CYS A 195 -11.12 6.28 -3.13
C CYS A 195 -9.82 5.60 -3.56
N GLU A 196 -8.75 5.86 -2.83
CA GLU A 196 -7.44 5.27 -3.06
C GLU A 196 -7.43 3.79 -2.65
N VAL A 197 -7.19 2.93 -3.64
CA VAL A 197 -6.77 1.54 -3.43
C VAL A 197 -5.32 1.39 -3.88
N PRO A 198 -4.38 1.18 -2.95
CA PRO A 198 -2.99 0.94 -3.31
C PRO A 198 -2.83 -0.24 -4.27
N LYS A 199 -1.89 -0.10 -5.20
CA LYS A 199 -1.54 -1.11 -6.23
C LYS A 199 -2.64 -1.41 -7.26
N ALA A 200 -3.70 -0.60 -7.30
CA ALA A 200 -4.74 -0.58 -8.34
C ALA A 200 -4.66 0.67 -9.24
N GLY A 201 -3.45 1.17 -9.52
CA GLY A 201 -3.23 2.36 -10.37
C GLY A 201 -3.35 3.71 -9.65
N CYS A 202 -3.38 3.72 -8.32
CA CYS A 202 -3.65 4.91 -7.51
C CYS A 202 -2.72 6.10 -7.76
N SER A 203 -1.43 5.88 -7.98
CA SER A 203 -0.48 6.98 -8.25
C SER A 203 -0.87 7.72 -9.53
N ASN A 204 -1.26 6.98 -10.57
CA ASN A 204 -1.67 7.55 -11.85
C ASN A 204 -3.04 8.24 -11.75
N TRP A 205 -3.98 7.70 -10.96
CA TRP A 205 -5.24 8.39 -10.67
C TRP A 205 -5.03 9.72 -9.94
N LYS A 206 -4.14 9.76 -8.94
CA LYS A 206 -3.80 11.02 -8.27
C LYS A 206 -3.18 12.04 -9.22
N ARG A 207 -2.32 11.63 -10.17
CA ARG A 207 -1.80 12.52 -11.22
C ARG A 207 -2.93 13.10 -12.07
N VAL A 208 -3.89 12.27 -12.46
CA VAL A 208 -5.08 12.70 -13.20
C VAL A 208 -5.88 13.73 -12.38
N LEU A 209 -6.13 13.47 -11.09
CA LEU A 209 -6.83 14.43 -10.22
C LEU A 209 -6.07 15.76 -10.07
N MET A 210 -4.73 15.72 -10.00
CA MET A 210 -3.92 16.94 -9.95
C MET A 210 -4.04 17.77 -11.23
N VAL A 211 -4.06 17.13 -12.41
CA VAL A 211 -4.28 17.83 -13.68
C VAL A 211 -5.71 18.38 -13.75
N LEU A 212 -6.72 17.61 -13.34
CA LEU A 212 -8.12 18.07 -13.27
C LEU A 212 -8.29 19.28 -12.35
N ALA A 213 -7.60 19.29 -11.21
CA ALA A 213 -7.57 20.41 -10.27
C ALA A 213 -6.80 21.64 -10.79
N GLY A 214 -6.15 21.54 -11.95
CA GLY A 214 -5.30 22.59 -12.52
C GLY A 214 -3.98 22.79 -11.78
N LEU A 215 -3.51 21.78 -11.04
CA LEU A 215 -2.25 21.80 -10.29
C LEU A 215 -1.04 21.38 -11.14
N ALA A 216 -1.28 20.82 -12.33
CA ALA A 216 -0.27 20.44 -13.30
C ALA A 216 -0.83 20.49 -14.72
N SER A 217 0.02 20.72 -15.71
CA SER A 217 -0.34 20.73 -17.14
C SER A 217 -0.42 19.34 -17.76
N SER A 218 0.36 18.38 -17.24
CA SER A 218 0.45 17.02 -17.74
C SER A 218 0.65 16.03 -16.59
N THR A 219 0.20 14.79 -16.78
CA THR A 219 0.44 13.70 -15.84
C THR A 219 1.88 13.21 -15.86
N THR A 220 2.63 13.44 -16.95
CA THR A 220 4.02 13.02 -17.11
C THR A 220 5.00 13.81 -16.24
N ASP A 221 4.66 15.05 -15.90
CA ASP A 221 5.58 15.99 -15.25
C ASP A 221 5.53 15.85 -13.72
N ILE A 222 4.65 14.99 -13.20
CA ILE A 222 4.39 14.83 -11.78
C ILE A 222 5.18 13.65 -11.23
N GLN A 223 6.21 13.98 -10.45
CA GLN A 223 7.07 13.02 -9.77
C GLN A 223 6.32 12.18 -8.73
N HIS A 224 6.80 10.96 -8.50
CA HIS A 224 6.16 10.00 -7.59
C HIS A 224 5.97 10.56 -6.18
N ASP A 225 6.99 11.20 -5.61
CA ASP A 225 6.91 11.70 -4.24
C ASP A 225 5.90 12.84 -4.11
N THR A 226 5.75 13.69 -5.13
CA THR A 226 4.71 14.72 -5.18
C THR A 226 3.31 14.12 -5.13
N VAL A 227 3.10 12.96 -5.75
CA VAL A 227 1.81 12.27 -5.78
C VAL A 227 1.41 11.68 -4.42
N HIS A 228 2.38 11.25 -3.62
CA HIS A 228 2.12 10.53 -2.37
C HIS A 228 2.32 11.36 -1.11
N TYR A 229 3.25 12.31 -1.15
CA TYR A 229 3.62 13.14 -0.01
C TYR A 229 3.32 14.63 -0.24
N GLY A 230 2.98 15.02 -1.47
CA GLY A 230 2.46 16.35 -1.74
C GLY A 230 1.07 16.51 -1.13
N SER A 231 0.89 17.52 -0.28
CA SER A 231 -0.40 17.90 0.30
C SER A 231 -1.33 18.62 -0.71
N ALA A 232 -1.10 18.38 -2.01
CA ALA A 232 -1.75 19.06 -3.12
C ALA A 232 -3.23 18.65 -3.28
N LEU A 233 -3.52 17.34 -3.13
CA LEU A 233 -4.89 16.84 -3.17
C LEU A 233 -5.48 16.79 -1.77
N LYS A 234 -6.66 17.40 -1.60
CA LYS A 234 -7.40 17.33 -0.33
C LYS A 234 -8.00 15.94 -0.15
N ARG A 235 -8.02 15.47 1.09
CA ARG A 235 -8.75 14.26 1.48
C ARG A 235 -10.09 14.63 2.10
N LEU A 236 -11.10 13.79 1.90
CA LEU A 236 -12.46 14.05 2.35
C LEU A 236 -12.56 14.13 3.88
N ASP A 237 -11.72 13.38 4.61
CA ASP A 237 -11.63 13.42 6.08
C ASP A 237 -11.10 14.74 6.65
N THR A 238 -10.58 15.64 5.81
CA THR A 238 -10.13 16.98 6.23
C THR A 238 -11.25 18.03 6.24
N PHE A 239 -12.43 17.68 5.71
CA PHE A 239 -13.61 18.56 5.72
C PHE A 239 -14.43 18.32 6.98
N ASP A 240 -15.23 19.31 7.35
CA ASP A 240 -16.21 19.18 8.43
C ASP A 240 -17.37 18.24 8.04
N ARG A 241 -18.23 17.91 8.99
CA ARG A 241 -19.33 16.96 8.76
C ARG A 241 -20.25 17.40 7.61
N GLN A 242 -20.57 18.69 7.52
CA GLN A 242 -21.43 19.20 6.44
C GLN A 242 -20.71 19.11 5.09
N GLY A 243 -19.44 19.48 5.02
CA GLY A 243 -18.62 19.39 3.80
C GLY A 243 -18.43 17.96 3.31
N ILE A 244 -18.31 16.99 4.23
CA ILE A 244 -18.28 15.55 3.91
C ILE A 244 -19.60 15.10 3.29
N LEU A 245 -20.72 15.36 3.97
CA LEU A 245 -22.05 14.91 3.52
C LEU A 245 -22.46 15.57 2.21
N HIS A 246 -22.18 16.86 2.04
CA HIS A 246 -22.43 17.58 0.79
C HIS A 246 -21.75 16.87 -0.38
N ARG A 247 -20.43 16.63 -0.28
CA ARG A 247 -19.66 16.01 -1.37
C ARG A 247 -20.08 14.57 -1.63
N LEU A 248 -20.34 13.78 -0.58
CA LEU A 248 -20.86 12.42 -0.76
C LEU A 248 -22.20 12.41 -1.54
N GLY A 249 -23.05 13.41 -1.30
CA GLY A 249 -24.35 13.56 -1.96
C GLY A 249 -24.30 14.17 -3.36
N THR A 250 -23.30 15.01 -3.67
CA THR A 250 -23.29 15.80 -4.92
C THR A 250 -22.16 15.47 -5.90
N TYR A 251 -21.13 14.73 -5.49
CA TYR A 251 -19.95 14.44 -6.32
C TYR A 251 -20.02 13.01 -6.87
N THR A 252 -19.43 12.81 -8.06
CA THR A 252 -19.26 11.50 -8.67
C THR A 252 -18.18 10.73 -7.91
N LYS A 253 -18.55 9.61 -7.30
CA LYS A 253 -17.67 8.77 -6.49
C LYS A 253 -17.13 7.62 -7.32
N MET A 254 -15.81 7.52 -7.44
CA MET A 254 -15.15 6.44 -8.16
C MET A 254 -14.20 5.63 -7.27
N LEU A 255 -14.11 4.35 -7.61
CA LEU A 255 -13.24 3.35 -7.02
C LEU A 255 -12.60 2.55 -8.14
N PHE A 256 -11.28 2.35 -8.10
CA PHE A 256 -10.59 1.42 -9.00
C PHE A 256 -10.03 0.26 -8.19
N VAL A 257 -10.42 -0.95 -8.58
CA VAL A 257 -10.03 -2.19 -7.91
C VAL A 257 -9.12 -3.02 -8.80
N ARG A 258 -8.50 -4.04 -8.23
CA ARG A 258 -7.62 -4.97 -8.91
C ARG A 258 -7.89 -6.36 -8.37
N GLU A 259 -7.67 -7.38 -9.19
CA GLU A 259 -7.71 -8.79 -8.78
C GLU A 259 -6.91 -8.96 -7.47
N PRO A 260 -7.53 -9.50 -6.39
CA PRO A 260 -6.96 -9.42 -5.04
C PRO A 260 -5.55 -10.03 -4.91
N PHE A 261 -5.28 -11.15 -5.56
CA PHE A 261 -3.97 -11.80 -5.50
C PHE A 261 -2.92 -11.08 -6.34
N GLU A 262 -3.28 -10.56 -7.51
CA GLU A 262 -2.40 -9.67 -8.26
C GLU A 262 -2.06 -8.40 -7.47
N ARG A 263 -3.04 -7.86 -6.74
CA ARG A 263 -2.83 -6.69 -5.87
C ARG A 263 -1.85 -7.02 -4.74
N LEU A 264 -2.03 -8.17 -4.09
CA LEU A 264 -1.14 -8.68 -3.04
C LEU A 264 0.30 -8.87 -3.55
N VAL A 265 0.47 -9.55 -4.68
CA VAL A 265 1.80 -9.76 -5.28
C VAL A 265 2.41 -8.43 -5.70
N SER A 266 1.62 -7.52 -6.28
CA SER A 266 2.11 -6.17 -6.60
C SER A 266 2.58 -5.41 -5.35
N ALA A 267 1.93 -5.58 -4.19
CA ALA A 267 2.39 -5.00 -2.94
C ALA A 267 3.69 -5.65 -2.47
N PHE A 268 3.77 -6.98 -2.46
CA PHE A 268 4.98 -7.70 -2.06
C PHE A 268 6.21 -7.28 -2.89
N ARG A 269 6.09 -7.31 -4.22
CA ARG A 269 7.15 -6.93 -5.15
C ARG A 269 7.63 -5.49 -4.93
N ASP A 270 6.70 -4.57 -4.69
CA ASP A 270 7.00 -3.16 -4.45
C ASP A 270 7.66 -2.88 -3.08
N LYS A 271 7.39 -3.71 -2.07
CA LYS A 271 7.82 -3.44 -0.68
C LYS A 271 9.01 -4.26 -0.22
N PHE A 272 9.24 -5.45 -0.78
CA PHE A 272 10.20 -6.43 -0.25
C PHE A 272 11.25 -6.94 -1.25
N GLU A 273 11.09 -6.72 -2.56
CA GLU A 273 12.07 -7.17 -3.56
C GLU A 273 13.18 -6.16 -3.84
N HIS A 274 12.96 -4.91 -3.43
CA HIS A 274 13.87 -3.80 -3.66
C HIS A 274 14.28 -3.14 -2.34
N PRO A 275 15.47 -2.52 -2.26
CA PRO A 275 15.86 -1.74 -1.10
C PRO A 275 14.76 -0.76 -0.67
N ASN A 276 14.24 -0.93 0.55
CA ASN A 276 13.16 -0.12 1.09
C ASN A 276 13.48 0.31 2.52
N SER A 277 13.63 1.62 2.73
CA SER A 277 14.04 2.20 4.03
C SER A 277 12.98 2.13 5.12
N TYR A 278 11.71 1.88 4.77
CA TYR A 278 10.62 1.77 5.74
C TYR A 278 10.15 0.32 5.92
N TYR A 279 9.84 -0.37 4.82
CA TYR A 279 9.23 -1.69 4.89
C TYR A 279 10.21 -2.77 5.36
N HIS A 280 11.50 -2.69 5.00
CA HIS A 280 12.47 -3.68 5.49
C HIS A 280 12.68 -3.55 7.01
N PRO A 281 12.98 -2.37 7.57
CA PRO A 281 13.16 -2.26 9.02
C PRO A 281 11.89 -2.54 9.83
N VAL A 282 10.72 -2.07 9.37
CA VAL A 282 9.47 -2.19 10.15
C VAL A 282 8.85 -3.57 10.00
N PHE A 283 8.63 -4.03 8.76
CA PHE A 283 7.94 -5.29 8.49
C PHE A 283 8.92 -6.42 8.27
N GLY A 284 9.94 -6.21 7.44
CA GLY A 284 10.85 -7.26 7.02
C GLY A 284 11.57 -7.93 8.17
N LYS A 285 12.12 -7.15 9.11
CA LYS A 285 12.74 -7.68 10.33
C LYS A 285 11.79 -8.53 11.16
N ALA A 286 10.57 -8.03 11.39
CA ALA A 286 9.57 -8.71 12.20
C ALA A 286 9.09 -10.02 11.56
N ILE A 287 8.91 -10.02 10.23
CA ILE A 287 8.55 -11.21 9.46
C ILE A 287 9.68 -12.25 9.53
N LEU A 288 10.91 -11.83 9.26
CA LEU A 288 12.07 -12.73 9.28
C LEU A 288 12.33 -13.30 10.67
N ALA A 289 12.25 -12.48 11.72
CA ALA A 289 12.47 -12.92 13.09
C ALA A 289 11.43 -13.96 13.55
N ARG A 290 10.18 -13.86 13.08
CA ARG A 290 9.10 -14.75 13.53
C ARG A 290 8.94 -16.00 12.68
N TYR A 291 9.11 -15.90 11.37
CA TYR A 291 8.71 -16.97 10.44
C TYR A 291 9.89 -17.69 9.77
N ARG A 292 11.13 -17.22 9.95
CA ARG A 292 12.32 -17.89 9.41
C ARG A 292 13.16 -18.49 10.54
N ALA A 293 13.09 -19.82 10.68
CA ALA A 293 13.78 -20.56 11.75
C ALA A 293 15.30 -20.28 11.82
N ASN A 294 15.97 -20.20 10.67
CA ASN A 294 17.42 -19.98 10.58
C ASN A 294 17.74 -18.67 9.85
N ALA A 295 17.17 -17.55 10.32
CA ALA A 295 17.45 -16.24 9.74
C ALA A 295 18.92 -15.82 9.99
N SER A 296 19.62 -15.38 8.93
CA SER A 296 20.98 -14.87 9.08
C SER A 296 20.99 -13.59 9.92
N ARG A 297 22.10 -13.32 10.62
CA ARG A 297 22.28 -12.06 11.36
C ARG A 297 22.08 -10.84 10.48
N GLU A 298 22.51 -10.92 9.23
CA GLU A 298 22.30 -9.86 8.26
C GLU A 298 20.80 -9.64 7.96
N ALA A 299 20.06 -10.71 7.66
CA ALA A 299 18.63 -10.62 7.37
C ALA A 299 17.84 -10.04 8.54
N LEU A 300 18.18 -10.40 9.79
CA LEU A 300 17.58 -9.83 10.99
C LEU A 300 17.98 -8.36 11.21
N ARG A 301 19.19 -7.96 10.80
CA ARG A 301 19.69 -6.59 10.92
C ARG A 301 19.11 -5.66 9.86
N THR A 302 18.91 -6.12 8.63
CA THR A 302 18.45 -5.30 7.50
C THR A 302 16.95 -5.40 7.28
N GLY A 303 16.35 -6.56 7.55
CA GLY A 303 14.97 -6.88 7.18
C GLY A 303 14.80 -7.23 5.70
N SER A 304 15.89 -7.36 4.93
CA SER A 304 15.85 -7.64 3.50
C SER A 304 15.71 -9.12 3.19
N GLY A 305 15.16 -9.44 2.02
CA GLY A 305 15.07 -10.81 1.51
C GLY A 305 13.96 -11.63 2.14
N VAL A 306 12.86 -10.98 2.56
CA VAL A 306 11.61 -11.65 2.93
C VAL A 306 11.13 -12.47 1.73
N ARG A 307 10.77 -13.74 1.95
CA ARG A 307 10.20 -14.60 0.90
C ARG A 307 8.68 -14.49 0.89
N PHE A 308 8.07 -14.70 -0.28
CA PHE A 308 6.62 -14.60 -0.41
C PHE A 308 5.83 -15.53 0.53
N PRO A 309 6.23 -16.81 0.74
CA PRO A 309 5.57 -17.65 1.74
C PRO A 309 5.65 -17.11 3.18
N GLU A 310 6.77 -16.50 3.56
CA GLU A 310 6.95 -15.88 4.89
C GLU A 310 6.04 -14.64 5.04
N PHE A 311 5.90 -13.86 3.97
CA PHE A 311 4.96 -12.73 3.92
C PHE A 311 3.49 -13.18 3.98
N VAL A 312 3.12 -14.27 3.32
CA VAL A 312 1.76 -14.82 3.40
C VAL A 312 1.48 -15.38 4.80
N GLN A 313 2.45 -16.05 5.42
CA GLN A 313 2.32 -16.50 6.80
C GLN A 313 2.09 -15.31 7.76
N TYR A 314 2.84 -14.22 7.57
CA TYR A 314 2.59 -12.96 8.26
C TYR A 314 1.18 -12.41 8.04
N LEU A 315 0.71 -12.40 6.78
CA LEU A 315 -0.60 -11.88 6.42
C LEU A 315 -1.75 -12.67 7.06
N LEU A 316 -1.57 -13.97 7.25
CA LEU A 316 -2.59 -14.87 7.80
C LEU A 316 -2.49 -15.04 9.32
N ASP A 317 -1.41 -14.57 9.96
CA ASP A 317 -1.26 -14.65 11.41
C ASP A 317 -2.17 -13.62 12.11
N VAL A 318 -3.08 -14.09 12.96
CA VAL A 318 -3.96 -13.23 13.77
C VAL A 318 -3.18 -12.47 14.85
N HIS A 319 -2.03 -13.01 15.27
CA HIS A 319 -1.09 -12.42 16.22
C HIS A 319 0.15 -11.87 15.52
N ARG A 320 0.02 -11.45 14.25
CA ARG A 320 1.09 -10.87 13.44
C ARG A 320 1.90 -9.82 14.21
N PRO A 321 3.24 -9.80 14.05
CA PRO A 321 4.12 -8.94 14.84
C PRO A 321 4.02 -7.46 14.48
N VAL A 322 3.43 -7.13 13.32
CA VAL A 322 3.19 -5.75 12.85
C VAL A 322 1.76 -5.67 12.37
N GLY A 323 1.08 -4.55 12.64
CA GLY A 323 -0.31 -4.32 12.25
C GLY A 323 -0.54 -4.29 10.74
N MET A 324 -1.80 -4.12 10.31
CA MET A 324 -2.20 -4.42 8.93
C MET A 324 -1.37 -3.73 7.84
N ASP A 325 -1.36 -2.42 7.59
CA ASP A 325 -0.87 -1.81 6.32
C ASP A 325 -1.83 -1.90 5.15
N ILE A 326 -1.90 -0.79 4.45
CA ILE A 326 -2.91 -0.45 3.46
C ILE A 326 -2.68 -1.13 2.12
N HIS A 327 -1.45 -1.56 1.82
CA HIS A 327 -1.12 -2.11 0.51
C HIS A 327 -1.71 -3.52 0.32
N TRP A 328 -1.84 -4.27 1.41
CA TRP A 328 -2.44 -5.61 1.46
C TRP A 328 -3.67 -5.68 2.37
N ASP A 329 -4.35 -4.54 2.58
CA ASP A 329 -5.64 -4.51 3.26
C ASP A 329 -6.81 -4.72 2.29
N HIS A 330 -7.99 -5.06 2.79
CA HIS A 330 -9.17 -5.30 1.97
C HIS A 330 -9.67 -4.00 1.36
N VAL A 331 -10.04 -4.03 0.08
CA VAL A 331 -10.68 -2.88 -0.59
C VAL A 331 -11.99 -2.52 0.11
N SER A 332 -12.76 -3.54 0.49
CA SER A 332 -13.99 -3.40 1.28
C SER A 332 -13.80 -2.64 2.61
N ARG A 333 -12.60 -2.74 3.23
CA ARG A 333 -12.26 -1.97 4.43
C ARG A 333 -11.72 -0.58 4.12
N LEU A 334 -10.83 -0.47 3.13
CA LEU A 334 -10.21 0.80 2.73
C LEU A 334 -11.23 1.83 2.22
N CYS A 335 -12.24 1.37 1.48
CA CYS A 335 -13.17 2.22 0.76
C CYS A 335 -14.62 2.12 1.23
N SER A 336 -14.95 1.21 2.15
CA SER A 336 -16.29 1.10 2.72
C SER A 336 -17.46 1.14 1.69
N PRO A 337 -17.42 0.37 0.58
CA PRO A 337 -18.43 0.39 -0.48
C PRO A 337 -19.85 0.01 -0.02
N CYS A 338 -19.98 -0.62 1.15
CA CYS A 338 -21.29 -0.87 1.75
C CYS A 338 -21.85 0.33 2.53
N LEU A 339 -21.05 1.36 2.79
CA LEU A 339 -21.45 2.62 3.43
C LEU A 339 -21.48 3.79 2.43
N ILE A 340 -20.72 3.68 1.33
CA ILE A 340 -20.54 4.73 0.33
C ILE A 340 -21.06 4.19 -1.01
N ASP A 341 -22.09 4.82 -1.56
CA ASP A 341 -22.66 4.42 -2.86
C ASP A 341 -21.78 4.93 -4.00
N TYR A 342 -20.84 4.11 -4.48
CA TYR A 342 -19.96 4.48 -5.58
C TYR A 342 -20.72 4.56 -6.92
N ASP A 343 -20.50 5.64 -7.64
CA ASP A 343 -21.07 5.88 -8.97
C ASP A 343 -20.32 5.11 -10.06
N PHE A 344 -19.03 4.84 -9.82
CA PHE A 344 -18.14 4.18 -10.76
C PHE A 344 -17.20 3.19 -10.08
N VAL A 345 -17.19 1.95 -10.55
CA VAL A 345 -16.21 0.92 -10.17
C VAL A 345 -15.40 0.52 -11.40
N GLY A 346 -14.15 0.94 -11.47
CA GLY A 346 -13.21 0.54 -12.51
C GLY A 346 -12.35 -0.65 -12.08
N LYS A 347 -11.82 -1.40 -13.04
CA LYS A 347 -10.90 -2.52 -12.81
C LYS A 347 -9.53 -2.24 -13.41
N PHE A 348 -8.48 -2.65 -12.72
CA PHE A 348 -7.10 -2.51 -13.19
C PHE A 348 -6.86 -3.29 -14.48
N GLU A 349 -7.55 -4.43 -14.62
CA GLU A 349 -7.46 -5.30 -15.80
C GLU A 349 -8.04 -4.64 -17.05
N SER A 350 -8.99 -3.70 -16.89
CA SER A 350 -9.62 -2.91 -17.96
C SER A 350 -9.34 -1.41 -17.82
N MET A 351 -8.20 -1.04 -17.21
CA MET A 351 -7.89 0.34 -16.80
C MET A 351 -8.03 1.36 -17.92
N GLU A 352 -7.60 1.02 -19.14
CA GLU A 352 -7.64 1.96 -20.26
C GLU A 352 -9.07 2.33 -20.66
N ASP A 353 -9.91 1.33 -20.95
CA ASP A 353 -11.30 1.57 -21.34
C ASP A 353 -12.08 2.20 -20.18
N ASP A 354 -11.90 1.71 -18.95
CA ASP A 354 -12.60 2.24 -17.78
C ASP A 354 -12.21 3.68 -17.47
N ALA A 355 -10.92 4.02 -17.56
CA ALA A 355 -10.46 5.38 -17.29
C ALA A 355 -10.92 6.36 -18.38
N ASN A 356 -10.83 5.98 -19.65
CA ASN A 356 -11.35 6.79 -20.75
C ASN A 356 -12.86 6.99 -20.62
N PHE A 357 -13.59 5.94 -20.23
CA PHE A 357 -15.02 6.00 -19.97
C PHE A 357 -15.34 6.98 -18.84
N PHE A 358 -14.67 6.86 -17.71
CA PHE A 358 -14.83 7.75 -16.56
C PHE A 358 -14.51 9.21 -16.89
N LEU A 359 -13.38 9.47 -17.56
CA LEU A 359 -12.96 10.84 -17.92
C LEU A 359 -13.98 11.53 -18.82
N SER A 360 -14.58 10.81 -19.76
CA SER A 360 -15.66 11.31 -20.60
C SER A 360 -16.94 11.60 -19.79
N LEU A 361 -17.31 10.72 -18.84
CA LEU A 361 -18.49 10.91 -17.98
C LEU A 361 -18.42 12.20 -17.15
N ILE A 362 -17.22 12.57 -16.68
CA ILE A 362 -17.00 13.79 -15.89
C ILE A 362 -16.69 15.02 -16.76
N HIS A 363 -16.79 14.91 -18.09
CA HIS A 363 -16.44 15.95 -19.05
C HIS A 363 -15.02 16.50 -18.87
N ALA A 364 -14.07 15.62 -18.57
CA ALA A 364 -12.66 15.99 -18.47
C ALA A 364 -12.12 16.54 -19.82
N PRO A 365 -11.05 17.35 -19.80
CA PRO A 365 -10.39 17.82 -21.02
C PRO A 365 -10.03 16.67 -21.97
N ARG A 366 -10.35 16.80 -23.27
CA ARG A 366 -10.17 15.72 -24.26
C ARG A 366 -8.73 15.24 -24.44
N ASN A 367 -7.75 16.07 -24.08
CA ASN A 367 -6.32 15.74 -24.12
C ASN A 367 -5.82 15.03 -22.85
N LEU A 368 -6.64 14.95 -21.79
CA LEU A 368 -6.30 14.23 -20.58
C LEU A 368 -6.65 12.75 -20.75
N THR A 369 -5.63 11.90 -20.61
CA THR A 369 -5.78 10.44 -20.62
C THR A 369 -5.13 9.84 -19.38
N PHE A 370 -5.53 8.62 -19.03
CA PHE A 370 -4.89 7.90 -17.95
C PHE A 370 -3.45 7.53 -18.32
N PRO A 371 -2.44 7.91 -17.52
CA PRO A 371 -1.06 7.65 -17.89
C PRO A 371 -0.74 6.15 -17.84
N ARG A 372 -0.06 5.66 -18.89
CA ARG A 372 0.32 4.24 -19.04
C ARG A 372 1.72 3.91 -18.52
N PHE A 373 2.50 4.89 -18.07
CA PHE A 373 3.84 4.64 -17.54
C PHE A 373 3.80 4.03 -16.13
N LYS A 374 4.88 3.32 -15.79
CA LYS A 374 5.15 2.78 -14.45
C LYS A 374 6.26 3.64 -13.85
N ASP A 375 6.00 4.28 -12.71
CA ASP A 375 6.94 5.22 -12.11
C ASP A 375 8.00 4.54 -11.23
N ARG A 376 7.59 3.60 -10.35
CA ARG A 376 8.52 2.81 -9.54
C ARG A 376 8.90 1.51 -10.22
N HIS A 377 10.20 1.18 -10.18
CA HIS A 377 10.76 -0.03 -10.80
C HIS A 377 10.30 -0.14 -12.27
N SER A 378 10.47 0.95 -13.04
CA SER A 378 9.93 1.12 -14.40
C SER A 378 10.31 0.01 -15.35
N GLU A 379 11.53 -0.51 -15.22
CA GLU A 379 12.09 -1.56 -16.08
C GLU A 379 11.45 -2.93 -15.85
N GLU A 380 10.74 -3.12 -14.75
CA GLU A 380 10.09 -4.38 -14.46
C GLU A 380 8.68 -4.48 -15.04
N ALA A 381 8.36 -5.68 -15.54
CA ALA A 381 7.01 -6.04 -15.91
C ALA A 381 6.02 -5.79 -14.75
N ARG A 382 4.89 -5.17 -15.09
CA ARG A 382 3.73 -5.06 -14.19
C ARG A 382 3.33 -6.46 -13.73
N THR A 383 2.89 -6.58 -12.48
CA THR A 383 2.26 -7.83 -12.01
C THR A 383 1.10 -8.17 -12.94
N THR A 384 0.97 -9.44 -13.29
CA THR A 384 -0.09 -10.01 -14.12
C THR A 384 -0.51 -11.34 -13.51
N ALA A 385 -1.64 -11.90 -13.93
CA ALA A 385 -2.10 -13.23 -13.52
C ALA A 385 -0.99 -14.29 -13.63
N ARG A 386 -0.19 -14.27 -14.72
CA ARG A 386 0.94 -15.19 -14.91
C ARG A 386 1.99 -15.05 -13.82
N ILE A 387 2.40 -13.82 -13.51
CA ILE A 387 3.38 -13.57 -12.45
C ILE A 387 2.79 -14.00 -11.11
N THR A 388 1.56 -13.60 -10.82
CA THR A 388 0.85 -13.99 -9.59
C THR A 388 0.81 -15.51 -9.40
N HIS A 389 0.54 -16.26 -10.46
CA HIS A 389 0.57 -17.72 -10.42
C HIS A 389 1.94 -18.28 -9.99
N GLN A 390 3.05 -17.66 -10.41
CA GLN A 390 4.40 -18.07 -10.01
C GLN A 390 4.68 -17.85 -8.52
N TYR A 391 4.14 -16.78 -7.92
CA TYR A 391 4.27 -16.53 -6.49
C TYR A 391 3.44 -17.51 -5.66
N PHE A 392 2.18 -17.72 -6.05
CA PHE A 392 1.26 -18.61 -5.34
C PHE A 392 1.55 -20.09 -5.54
N ALA A 393 2.33 -20.46 -6.58
CA ALA A 393 2.88 -21.81 -6.73
C ALA A 393 3.89 -22.17 -5.63
N GLN A 394 4.46 -21.19 -4.92
CA GLN A 394 5.35 -21.41 -3.78
C GLN A 394 4.59 -21.76 -2.48
N LEU A 395 3.26 -21.65 -2.49
CA LEU A 395 2.40 -21.89 -1.32
C LEU A 395 1.80 -23.29 -1.37
N SER A 396 1.46 -23.82 -0.19
CA SER A 396 0.58 -24.99 -0.08
C SER A 396 -0.85 -24.65 -0.49
N THR A 397 -1.64 -25.65 -0.88
CA THR A 397 -3.09 -25.48 -1.15
C THR A 397 -3.82 -24.85 0.03
N LEU A 398 -3.49 -25.25 1.27
CA LEU A 398 -4.09 -24.65 2.47
C LEU A 398 -3.75 -23.16 2.61
N GLN A 399 -2.50 -22.75 2.32
CA GLN A 399 -2.13 -21.34 2.32
C GLN A 399 -2.86 -20.56 1.22
N ARG A 400 -3.01 -21.14 0.02
CA ARG A 400 -3.80 -20.52 -1.06
C ARG A 400 -5.25 -20.33 -0.66
N GLN A 401 -5.90 -21.36 -0.13
CA GLN A 401 -7.28 -21.28 0.36
C GLN A 401 -7.43 -20.22 1.43
N ARG A 402 -6.60 -20.23 2.47
CA ARG A 402 -6.68 -19.22 3.54
C ARG A 402 -6.43 -17.80 3.05
N THR A 403 -5.56 -17.63 2.05
CA THR A 403 -5.34 -16.31 1.43
C THR A 403 -6.55 -15.88 0.60
N TYR A 404 -7.22 -16.82 -0.07
CA TYR A 404 -8.47 -16.55 -0.77
C TYR A 404 -9.58 -16.17 0.22
N ASP A 405 -9.75 -16.93 1.30
CA ASP A 405 -10.72 -16.67 2.36
C ASP A 405 -10.51 -15.28 2.98
N PHE A 406 -9.24 -14.91 3.20
CA PHE A 406 -8.88 -13.57 3.67
C PHE A 406 -9.45 -12.49 2.73
N TYR A 407 -9.26 -12.60 1.42
CA TYR A 407 -9.78 -11.64 0.44
C TYR A 407 -11.20 -11.94 -0.09
N TYR A 408 -11.92 -12.91 0.48
CA TYR A 408 -13.16 -13.43 -0.08
C TYR A 408 -14.20 -12.35 -0.36
N MET A 409 -14.34 -11.39 0.57
CA MET A 409 -15.27 -10.28 0.40
C MET A 409 -14.95 -9.39 -0.80
N ASP A 410 -13.67 -9.17 -1.11
CA ASP A 410 -13.27 -8.39 -2.29
C ASP A 410 -13.52 -9.20 -3.59
N TYR A 411 -13.29 -10.53 -3.58
CA TYR A 411 -13.63 -11.39 -4.71
C TYR A 411 -15.12 -11.34 -5.04
N LEU A 412 -15.95 -11.51 -4.01
CA LEU A 412 -17.40 -11.50 -4.14
C LEU A 412 -17.90 -10.13 -4.61
N MET A 413 -17.50 -9.07 -3.93
CA MET A 413 -18.04 -7.73 -4.14
C MET A 413 -17.70 -7.13 -5.50
N PHE A 414 -16.53 -7.49 -6.05
CA PHE A 414 -16.06 -6.97 -7.33
C PHE A 414 -16.15 -8.01 -8.46
N ASN A 415 -16.86 -9.12 -8.23
CA ASN A 415 -17.09 -10.18 -9.20
C ASN A 415 -15.78 -10.64 -9.87
N TYR A 416 -14.81 -11.06 -9.06
CA TYR A 416 -13.58 -11.69 -9.55
C TYR A 416 -13.73 -13.22 -9.50
N SER A 417 -13.28 -13.89 -10.55
CA SER A 417 -13.19 -15.34 -10.59
C SER A 417 -12.12 -15.85 -9.64
N LYS A 418 -12.28 -17.08 -9.14
CA LYS A 418 -11.23 -17.78 -8.39
C LYS A 418 -9.97 -17.92 -9.27
N PRO A 419 -8.80 -17.51 -8.78
CA PRO A 419 -7.57 -17.52 -9.59
C PRO A 419 -6.90 -18.89 -9.69
N PHE A 420 -7.30 -19.87 -8.85
CA PHE A 420 -6.80 -21.24 -8.88
C PHE A 420 -7.95 -22.26 -8.80
N ALA A 421 -7.74 -23.42 -9.42
CA ALA A 421 -8.74 -24.49 -9.47
C ALA A 421 -8.89 -25.23 -8.13
N ASP A 422 -7.89 -25.16 -7.25
CA ASP A 422 -7.89 -25.80 -5.93
C ASP A 422 -8.56 -24.97 -4.83
N LEU A 423 -9.28 -23.90 -5.20
CA LEU A 423 -9.99 -23.02 -4.27
C LEU A 423 -11.48 -23.38 -4.14
N TYR A 424 -11.94 -23.56 -2.91
CA TYR A 424 -13.32 -23.95 -2.55
C TYR A 424 -14.26 -22.77 -2.36
#